data_AF-A0A1Q5TZK8-F1
#
_entry.id   AF-A0A1Q5TZK8-F1
#
_cell.length_a   1.000
_cell.length_b   1.000
_cell.length_c   1.000
_cell.angle_alpha   90.00
_cell.angle_beta   90.00
_cell.angle_gamma   90.00
#
_symmetry.space_group_name_H-M   'P 1'
#
loop_
_entity.id
_entity.type
_entity.pdbx_description
1 polymer ?
#
loop_
_entity_poly.entity_id
_entity_poly.type
_entity_poly.pdbx_seq_one_letter_code
_entity_poly.pdbx_strand_id
1 'polypeptide(L)'
;MSDVNKLDDKQCPFDPEQYQVNVKVNDVVPEGSFPWALIQVYVGKSARRKGWDAQVEYIKLLPDSTGNNGLPQIEVVDKEGATSWQPTQEDMMACDWSPVDYMLSFDLKIGTQHGDYGTQWGYGANKYSGDFGTLTNLQNNLGIGEISTFALFEETIGTFNGLSLQFYTSLEVELKNLEVIVNGSIYNLGSPERDPAPLVIFNYFSDDARKLGDLLKQNVGNTLHFCFNWK
;
A
#
# COMPACT_ATOMS: atom_id res chain seq x y z
N MET A 1 20.50 28.66 37.63
CA MET A 1 20.87 27.22 37.74
C MET A 1 19.81 26.59 38.61
N SER A 2 19.11 25.52 38.21
CA SER A 2 19.66 24.30 37.61
C SER A 2 18.60 23.53 36.80
N ASP A 3 19.01 23.14 35.58
CA ASP A 3 18.81 21.81 34.98
C ASP A 3 17.40 21.21 34.90
N VAL A 4 16.50 21.82 34.12
CA VAL A 4 15.28 21.15 33.63
C VAL A 4 15.47 20.51 32.23
N ASN A 5 16.65 20.64 31.64
CA ASN A 5 17.01 20.00 30.36
C ASN A 5 18.10 18.94 30.56
N LYS A 6 17.74 17.84 31.22
CA LYS A 6 18.44 16.57 31.00
C LYS A 6 17.51 15.66 30.21
N LEU A 7 17.78 15.58 28.92
CA LEU A 7 17.36 14.47 28.06
C LEU A 7 18.17 13.24 28.50
N ASP A 8 17.84 12.73 29.69
CA ASP A 8 18.38 11.45 30.15
C ASP A 8 17.57 10.35 29.45
N ASP A 9 18.25 9.59 28.59
CA ASP A 9 17.88 8.29 28.01
C ASP A 9 16.40 7.89 28.12
N LYS A 10 15.56 8.47 27.26
CA LYS A 10 14.23 7.91 27.00
C LYS A 10 14.36 6.91 25.87
N GLN A 11 14.82 5.70 26.20
CA GLN A 11 14.37 4.54 25.45
C GLN A 11 12.83 4.61 25.49
N CYS A 12 12.22 4.86 24.33
CA CYS A 12 10.78 5.07 24.24
C CYS A 12 10.10 3.87 24.91
N PRO A 13 9.26 4.06 25.95
CA PRO A 13 8.56 2.93 26.59
C PRO A 13 7.51 2.31 25.66
N PHE A 14 7.38 2.83 24.45
CA PHE A 14 6.49 2.36 23.41
C PHE A 14 7.08 1.09 22.77
N ASP A 15 6.71 -0.05 23.33
CA ASP A 15 6.93 -1.36 22.76
C ASP A 15 5.63 -1.80 22.05
N PRO A 16 5.57 -1.79 20.71
CA PRO A 16 4.38 -2.20 19.96
C PRO A 16 3.94 -3.63 20.28
N GLU A 17 4.85 -4.51 20.71
CA GLU A 17 4.52 -5.88 21.09
C GLU A 17 3.63 -5.94 22.35
N GLN A 18 3.65 -4.91 23.21
CA GLN A 18 2.75 -4.82 24.37
C GLN A 18 1.27 -4.74 23.99
N TYR A 19 0.95 -4.23 22.79
CA TYR A 19 -0.40 -4.23 22.24
C TYR A 19 -0.75 -5.54 21.52
N GLN A 20 0.22 -6.42 21.33
CA GLN A 20 0.05 -7.73 20.68
C GLN A 20 -0.15 -8.88 21.68
N VAL A 21 0.06 -8.65 22.99
CA VAL A 21 0.00 -9.70 24.03
C VAL A 21 -1.42 -10.21 24.25
N ASN A 22 -1.73 -11.40 23.67
CA ASN A 22 -2.72 -12.42 24.09
C ASN A 22 -4.12 -12.00 24.60
N VAL A 23 -4.49 -10.76 24.37
CA VAL A 23 -5.79 -10.17 24.65
C VAL A 23 -6.20 -9.60 23.29
N LYS A 24 -7.38 -9.98 22.79
CA LYS A 24 -7.90 -9.37 21.56
C LYS A 24 -7.81 -7.87 21.76
N VAL A 25 -7.21 -7.11 20.84
CA VAL A 25 -7.10 -5.63 20.94
C VAL A 25 -8.46 -5.00 21.30
N ASN A 26 -9.55 -5.67 20.92
CA ASN A 26 -10.95 -5.39 21.23
C ASN A 26 -11.32 -5.40 22.74
N ASP A 27 -10.51 -5.98 23.62
CA ASP A 27 -10.78 -6.08 25.07
C ASP A 27 -10.05 -4.99 25.89
N VAL A 28 -9.14 -4.21 25.29
CA VAL A 28 -8.39 -3.13 25.98
C VAL A 28 -8.95 -1.74 25.61
N VAL A 29 -9.34 -1.55 24.35
CA VAL A 29 -9.95 -0.31 23.86
C VAL A 29 -11.09 -0.63 22.89
N PRO A 30 -12.23 0.09 22.96
CA PRO A 30 -13.38 -0.22 22.10
C PRO A 30 -13.04 -0.10 20.61
N GLU A 31 -13.38 -1.12 19.83
CA GLU A 31 -13.28 -1.09 18.37
C GLU A 31 -14.04 0.13 17.81
N GLY A 32 -13.41 0.82 16.86
CA GLY A 32 -13.94 2.04 16.27
C GLY A 32 -13.75 3.31 17.08
N SER A 33 -13.16 3.24 18.29
CA SER A 33 -12.72 4.44 19.02
C SER A 33 -11.41 5.01 18.46
N PHE A 34 -11.14 6.28 18.76
CA PHE A 34 -9.89 6.93 18.40
C PHE A 34 -8.62 6.24 18.98
N PRO A 35 -8.56 5.84 20.27
CA PRO A 35 -7.44 5.07 20.79
C PRO A 35 -7.20 3.76 20.05
N TRP A 36 -8.27 3.06 19.67
CA TRP A 36 -8.19 1.84 18.87
C TRP A 36 -7.57 2.12 17.49
N ALA A 37 -7.99 3.21 16.83
CA ALA A 37 -7.45 3.61 15.53
C ALA A 37 -5.95 3.93 15.60
N LEU A 38 -5.51 4.66 16.63
CA LEU A 38 -4.09 4.95 16.84
C LEU A 38 -3.28 3.67 17.05
N ILE A 39 -3.78 2.71 17.83
CA ILE A 39 -3.11 1.41 18.00
C ILE A 39 -2.95 0.70 16.66
N GLN A 40 -3.98 0.67 15.81
CA GLN A 40 -3.85 0.09 14.46
C GLN A 40 -2.72 0.77 13.67
N VAL A 41 -2.66 2.10 13.70
CA VAL A 41 -1.63 2.90 13.03
C VAL A 41 -0.22 2.60 13.56
N TYR A 42 -0.06 2.47 14.87
CA TYR A 42 1.24 2.14 15.49
C TYR A 42 1.71 0.71 15.22
N VAL A 43 0.80 -0.24 14.99
CA VAL A 43 1.15 -1.60 14.52
C VAL A 43 1.30 -1.68 13.00
N GLY A 44 1.37 -0.53 12.31
CA GLY A 44 1.62 -0.43 10.88
C GLY A 44 0.39 -0.57 10.00
N LYS A 45 -0.81 -0.72 10.56
CA LYS A 45 -2.06 -0.76 9.78
C LYS A 45 -2.55 0.65 9.45
N SER A 46 -3.49 0.75 8.52
CA SER A 46 -4.20 1.99 8.23
C SER A 46 -5.57 2.00 8.90
N ALA A 47 -6.04 3.18 9.31
CA ALA A 47 -7.37 3.36 9.91
C ALA A 47 -8.12 4.52 9.24
N ARG A 48 -9.44 4.46 9.22
CA ARG A 48 -10.28 5.50 8.60
C ARG A 48 -11.56 5.73 9.39
N ARG A 49 -12.21 6.87 9.17
CA ARG A 49 -13.57 7.14 9.64
C ARG A 49 -14.59 6.57 8.65
N LYS A 50 -15.84 6.34 9.09
CA LYS A 50 -16.94 5.97 8.17
C LYS A 50 -17.47 7.17 7.40
N GLY A 51 -17.38 8.37 7.97
CA GLY A 51 -17.80 9.62 7.32
C GLY A 51 -16.79 10.19 6.31
N TRP A 52 -15.57 9.68 6.30
CA TRP A 52 -14.53 10.04 5.32
C TRP A 52 -14.77 9.32 3.99
N ASP A 53 -14.17 9.83 2.91
CA ASP A 53 -14.24 9.15 1.63
C ASP A 53 -13.59 7.76 1.74
N ALA A 54 -14.47 6.76 1.80
CA ALA A 54 -14.17 5.38 2.11
C ALA A 54 -13.06 4.78 1.24
N GLN A 55 -12.89 5.30 0.03
CA GLN A 55 -12.03 4.69 -0.95
C GLN A 55 -10.61 5.27 -0.92
N VAL A 56 -10.41 6.44 -0.30
CA VAL A 56 -9.18 7.23 -0.49
C VAL A 56 -8.68 7.91 0.78
N GLU A 57 -9.55 8.15 1.77
CA GLU A 57 -9.21 8.87 3.01
C GLU A 57 -8.90 7.94 4.18
N TYR A 58 -7.66 7.95 4.65
CA TYR A 58 -7.24 7.17 5.82
C TYR A 58 -5.97 7.74 6.47
N ILE A 59 -5.71 7.33 7.71
CA ILE A 59 -4.47 7.65 8.42
C ILE A 59 -3.50 6.46 8.39
N LYS A 60 -2.20 6.76 8.24
CA LYS A 60 -1.10 5.78 8.36
C LYS A 60 0.12 6.40 9.02
N LEU A 61 0.98 5.55 9.61
CA LEU A 61 2.27 5.96 10.14
C LEU A 61 3.32 5.82 9.04
N LEU A 62 4.03 6.90 8.71
CA LEU A 62 5.18 6.81 7.81
C LEU A 62 6.50 6.77 8.60
N PRO A 63 7.35 5.77 8.36
CA PRO A 63 8.73 5.82 8.81
C PRO A 63 9.49 6.85 7.96
N ASP A 64 9.94 7.92 8.61
CA ASP A 64 10.83 8.99 8.12
C ASP A 64 11.06 9.01 6.59
N SER A 65 10.25 9.80 5.87
CA SER A 65 10.45 10.02 4.44
C SER A 65 11.32 11.26 4.25
N THR A 66 12.46 11.06 3.57
CA THR A 66 13.45 12.05 3.08
C THR A 66 14.49 12.55 4.08
N GLY A 67 15.77 12.37 3.69
CA GLY A 67 16.96 12.60 4.50
C GLY A 67 17.00 13.93 5.26
N ASN A 68 17.61 13.83 6.45
CA ASN A 68 17.83 14.87 7.48
C ASN A 68 16.66 15.14 8.42
N ASN A 69 16.62 14.37 9.53
CA ASN A 69 15.93 14.68 10.79
C ASN A 69 14.38 14.67 10.80
N GLY A 70 13.72 13.90 9.93
CA GLY A 70 12.26 13.74 10.00
C GLY A 70 11.85 12.84 11.16
N LEU A 71 10.98 13.31 12.04
CA LEU A 71 10.38 12.46 13.07
C LEU A 71 9.25 11.64 12.43
N PRO A 72 9.05 10.37 12.82
CA PRO A 72 7.89 9.59 12.38
C PRO A 72 6.60 10.36 12.64
N GLN A 73 5.76 10.51 11.61
CA GLN A 73 4.50 11.22 11.70
C GLN A 73 3.34 10.39 11.17
N ILE A 74 2.17 10.58 11.77
CA ILE A 74 0.92 10.07 11.23
C ILE A 74 0.49 11.04 10.15
N GLU A 75 0.20 10.51 8.96
CA GLU A 75 -0.31 11.28 7.84
C GLU A 75 -1.72 10.84 7.51
N VAL A 76 -2.53 11.79 7.04
CA VAL A 76 -3.77 11.51 6.34
C VAL A 76 -3.43 11.41 4.87
N VAL A 77 -3.83 10.30 4.27
CA VAL A 77 -3.77 10.07 2.83
C VAL A 77 -5.15 10.36 2.30
N ASP A 78 -5.22 11.16 1.24
CA ASP A 78 -6.41 11.42 0.46
C ASP A 78 -6.07 11.45 -1.04
N LYS A 79 -7.01 11.94 -1.86
CA LYS A 79 -6.85 12.13 -3.31
C LYS A 79 -5.78 13.16 -3.71
N GLU A 80 -5.41 14.06 -2.82
CA GLU A 80 -4.42 15.12 -3.04
C GLU A 80 -3.02 14.68 -2.61
N GLY A 81 -2.92 13.64 -1.78
CA GLY A 81 -1.67 13.00 -1.40
C GLY A 81 -1.63 12.69 0.09
N ALA A 82 -0.43 12.54 0.64
CA ALA A 82 -0.23 12.31 2.06
C ALA A 82 0.20 13.62 2.74
N THR A 83 -0.49 14.01 3.81
CA THR A 83 -0.21 15.23 4.56
C THR A 83 -0.14 14.95 6.06
N SER A 84 0.70 15.70 6.77
CA SER A 84 0.83 15.57 8.23
C SER A 84 -0.53 15.74 8.90
N TRP A 85 -0.94 14.74 9.69
CA TRP A 85 -2.26 14.73 10.31
C TRP A 85 -2.16 15.09 11.78
N GLN A 86 -3.09 15.95 12.22
CA GLN A 86 -3.34 16.25 13.61
C GLN A 86 -4.81 15.94 13.89
N PRO A 87 -5.11 15.12 14.91
CA PRO A 87 -6.49 14.74 15.19
C PRO A 87 -7.28 15.96 15.63
N THR A 88 -8.45 16.15 15.04
CA THR A 88 -9.41 17.15 15.50
C THR A 88 -10.13 16.67 16.78
N GLN A 89 -10.86 17.56 17.45
CA GLN A 89 -11.72 17.15 18.55
C GLN A 89 -12.77 16.13 18.09
N GLU A 90 -13.28 16.25 16.87
CA GLU A 90 -14.22 15.29 16.29
C GLU A 90 -13.58 13.91 16.11
N ASP A 91 -12.35 13.86 15.61
CA ASP A 91 -11.59 12.62 15.44
C ASP A 91 -11.35 11.88 16.75
N MET A 92 -11.03 12.61 17.81
CA MET A 92 -10.79 12.06 19.14
C MET A 92 -12.07 11.51 19.80
N MET A 93 -13.22 12.08 19.48
CA MET A 93 -14.53 11.71 20.06
C MET A 93 -15.31 10.70 19.22
N ALA A 94 -14.80 10.38 18.04
CA ALA A 94 -15.41 9.47 17.11
C ALA A 94 -15.41 8.01 17.58
N CYS A 95 -16.52 7.33 17.30
CA CYS A 95 -16.69 5.88 17.51
C CYS A 95 -16.95 5.13 16.20
N ASP A 96 -16.60 5.74 15.07
CA ASP A 96 -16.81 5.20 13.73
C ASP A 96 -15.50 4.94 12.99
N TRP A 97 -14.39 4.79 13.71
CA TRP A 97 -13.14 4.32 13.12
C TRP A 97 -13.29 2.87 12.63
N SER A 98 -12.57 2.53 11.58
CA SER A 98 -12.51 1.17 11.04
C SER A 98 -11.14 0.92 10.43
N PRO A 99 -10.67 -0.34 10.37
CA PRO A 99 -9.43 -0.63 9.68
C PRO A 99 -9.62 -0.37 8.20
N VAL A 100 -8.54 0.01 7.52
CA VAL A 100 -8.54 -0.05 6.06
C VAL A 100 -8.14 -1.45 5.67
N ASP A 101 -9.13 -2.24 5.27
CA ASP A 101 -8.96 -3.66 4.97
C ASP A 101 -8.53 -3.82 3.50
N TYR A 102 -7.29 -3.42 3.21
CA TYR A 102 -6.67 -3.76 1.94
C TYR A 102 -6.13 -5.19 2.02
N MET A 103 -6.33 -5.95 0.95
CA MET A 103 -5.89 -7.33 0.87
C MET A 103 -4.38 -7.41 0.64
N LEU A 104 -3.82 -6.44 -0.07
CA LEU A 104 -2.40 -6.31 -0.37
C LEU A 104 -2.06 -4.82 -0.51
N SER A 105 -0.97 -4.34 0.08
CA SER A 105 -0.47 -2.98 -0.12
C SER A 105 1.04 -2.93 -0.12
N PHE A 106 1.63 -1.96 -0.83
CA PHE A 106 3.08 -1.79 -0.92
C PHE A 106 3.43 -0.41 -1.50
N ASP A 107 4.66 0.02 -1.23
CA ASP A 107 5.27 1.15 -1.94
C ASP A 107 6.06 0.63 -3.13
N LEU A 108 5.86 1.25 -4.29
CA LEU A 108 6.53 0.88 -5.53
C LEU A 108 7.29 2.08 -6.08
N LYS A 109 8.62 1.98 -6.06
CA LYS A 109 9.48 2.81 -6.92
C LYS A 109 9.39 2.27 -8.33
N ILE A 110 8.77 3.03 -9.23
CA ILE A 110 8.48 2.56 -10.58
C ILE A 110 9.77 2.55 -11.40
N GLY A 111 10.09 1.39 -11.97
CA GLY A 111 11.18 1.24 -12.93
C GLY A 111 10.68 1.03 -14.35
N THR A 112 11.63 0.94 -15.27
CA THR A 112 11.39 0.62 -16.67
C THR A 112 12.40 -0.39 -17.14
N GLN A 113 11.95 -1.36 -17.93
CA GLN A 113 12.79 -2.33 -18.60
C GLN A 113 12.47 -2.35 -20.08
N HIS A 114 13.51 -2.37 -20.91
CA HIS A 114 13.41 -2.55 -22.35
C HIS A 114 13.96 -3.93 -22.66
N GLY A 115 13.13 -4.80 -23.24
CA GLY A 115 13.51 -6.14 -23.67
C GLY A 115 13.24 -6.35 -25.14
N ASP A 116 13.66 -7.50 -25.66
CA ASP A 116 13.52 -7.85 -27.07
C ASP A 116 12.05 -7.97 -27.54
N TYR A 117 11.13 -8.19 -26.59
CA TYR A 117 9.70 -8.41 -26.86
C TYR A 117 8.82 -7.21 -26.50
N GLY A 118 9.39 -6.13 -25.96
CA GLY A 118 8.62 -4.97 -25.56
C GLY A 118 9.23 -4.19 -24.40
N THR A 119 8.48 -3.18 -23.95
CA THR A 119 8.85 -2.32 -22.83
C THR A 119 7.90 -2.54 -21.67
N GLN A 120 8.45 -2.52 -20.45
CA GLN A 120 7.71 -2.70 -19.21
C GLN A 120 7.91 -1.52 -18.28
N TRP A 121 6.84 -1.14 -17.57
CA TRP A 121 6.87 -0.08 -16.54
C TRP A 121 6.21 -0.59 -15.26
N GLY A 122 6.89 -0.43 -14.13
CA GLY A 122 6.43 -0.91 -12.84
C GLY A 122 7.54 -1.63 -12.08
N TYR A 123 7.26 -2.85 -11.63
CA TYR A 123 8.20 -3.71 -10.93
C TYR A 123 8.28 -5.09 -11.56
N GLY A 124 9.51 -5.61 -11.66
CA GLY A 124 9.80 -6.98 -12.01
C GLY A 124 11.07 -7.43 -11.32
N ALA A 125 10.97 -8.52 -10.54
CA ALA A 125 12.11 -9.25 -10.01
C ALA A 125 12.31 -10.50 -10.87
N ASN A 126 13.11 -10.36 -11.93
CA ASN A 126 13.35 -11.43 -12.89
C ASN A 126 14.84 -11.71 -13.01
N LYS A 127 15.23 -12.94 -12.65
CA LYS A 127 16.61 -13.43 -12.74
C LYS A 127 17.20 -13.38 -14.15
N TYR A 128 16.37 -13.32 -15.20
CA TYR A 128 16.81 -13.41 -16.59
C TYR A 128 16.90 -12.07 -17.31
N SER A 129 15.94 -11.16 -17.11
CA SER A 129 15.94 -9.85 -17.78
C SER A 129 16.57 -8.73 -16.94
N GLY A 130 16.82 -8.99 -15.64
CA GLY A 130 17.29 -8.00 -14.69
C GLY A 130 16.13 -7.31 -13.99
N ASP A 131 16.36 -6.92 -12.74
CA ASP A 131 15.33 -6.30 -11.91
C ASP A 131 15.06 -4.87 -12.36
N PHE A 132 13.79 -4.47 -12.33
CA PHE A 132 13.38 -3.09 -12.51
C PHE A 132 12.32 -2.71 -11.49
N GLY A 133 12.37 -1.45 -11.07
CA GLY A 133 11.56 -0.97 -9.98
C GLY A 133 11.97 -1.56 -8.64
N THR A 134 11.34 -1.11 -7.56
CA THR A 134 11.60 -1.64 -6.22
C THR A 134 10.32 -1.60 -5.41
N LEU A 135 9.99 -2.73 -4.78
CA LEU A 135 8.85 -2.87 -3.90
C LEU A 135 9.32 -2.85 -2.44
N THR A 136 8.72 -1.99 -1.62
CA THR A 136 8.97 -1.88 -0.18
C THR A 136 7.65 -1.85 0.60
N ASN A 137 7.72 -2.01 1.92
CA ASN A 137 6.55 -1.87 2.81
C ASN A 137 5.37 -2.79 2.43
N LEU A 138 5.67 -4.02 1.99
CA LEU A 138 4.66 -5.01 1.63
C LEU A 138 3.81 -5.39 2.85
N GLN A 139 2.50 -5.18 2.76
CA GLN A 139 1.50 -5.71 3.68
C GLN A 139 0.58 -6.64 2.92
N ASN A 140 0.30 -7.81 3.47
CA ASN A 140 -0.36 -8.87 2.75
C ASN A 140 -1.23 -9.70 3.69
N ASN A 141 -2.53 -9.58 3.51
CA ASN A 141 -3.54 -10.27 4.32
C ASN A 141 -4.10 -11.52 3.61
N LEU A 142 -3.61 -11.83 2.40
CA LEU A 142 -4.06 -12.95 1.57
C LEU A 142 -3.13 -14.17 1.62
N GLY A 143 -2.03 -14.09 2.37
CA GLY A 143 -1.03 -15.16 2.42
C GLY A 143 -0.30 -15.37 1.07
N ILE A 144 -0.34 -14.36 0.20
CA ILE A 144 0.38 -14.39 -1.08
C ILE A 144 1.88 -14.45 -0.80
N GLY A 145 2.64 -15.18 -1.60
CA GLY A 145 4.10 -15.14 -1.55
C GLY A 145 4.66 -13.84 -2.13
N GLU A 146 5.88 -13.92 -2.63
CA GLU A 146 6.52 -12.77 -3.26
C GLU A 146 5.82 -12.40 -4.57
N ILE A 147 5.56 -11.10 -4.74
CA ILE A 147 5.21 -10.53 -6.03
C ILE A 147 6.45 -10.65 -6.92
N SER A 148 6.32 -11.32 -8.06
CA SER A 148 7.40 -11.41 -9.04
C SER A 148 7.34 -10.26 -10.03
N THR A 149 6.15 -9.82 -10.40
CA THR A 149 5.95 -8.73 -11.37
C THR A 149 4.64 -8.01 -11.08
N PHE A 150 4.69 -6.69 -11.14
CA PHE A 150 3.53 -5.83 -11.27
C PHE A 150 3.89 -4.71 -12.25
N ALA A 151 3.49 -4.86 -13.51
CA ALA A 151 3.93 -3.97 -14.56
C ALA A 151 2.94 -3.85 -15.72
N LEU A 152 2.93 -2.67 -16.34
CA LEU A 152 2.42 -2.50 -17.70
C LEU A 152 3.39 -3.17 -18.67
N PHE A 153 2.85 -3.87 -19.67
CA PHE A 153 3.61 -4.37 -20.82
C PHE A 153 3.08 -3.73 -22.12
N GLU A 154 4.00 -3.30 -22.97
CA GLU A 154 3.72 -2.84 -24.33
C GLU A 154 4.72 -3.48 -25.30
N GLU A 155 4.25 -4.25 -26.29
CA GLU A 155 5.11 -4.83 -27.34
C GLU A 155 5.72 -3.72 -28.22
N THR A 156 4.91 -2.73 -28.56
CA THR A 156 5.33 -1.50 -29.24
C THR A 156 4.99 -0.31 -28.34
N ILE A 157 5.93 0.59 -28.10
CA ILE A 157 5.67 1.76 -27.25
C ILE A 157 4.46 2.54 -27.78
N GLY A 158 3.48 2.77 -26.90
CA GLY A 158 2.20 3.39 -27.21
C GLY A 158 1.05 2.41 -27.46
N THR A 159 1.29 1.09 -27.42
CA THR A 159 0.24 0.06 -27.50
C THR A 159 -0.05 -0.52 -26.13
N PHE A 160 -1.32 -0.67 -25.75
CA PHE A 160 -1.66 -1.31 -24.47
C PHE A 160 -1.83 -2.82 -24.66
N ASN A 161 -0.84 -3.62 -24.21
CA ASN A 161 -0.95 -5.08 -24.23
C ASN A 161 -1.57 -5.61 -22.93
N GLY A 162 -1.34 -4.97 -21.78
CA GLY A 162 -2.01 -5.33 -20.53
C GLY A 162 -1.20 -4.95 -19.29
N LEU A 163 -1.87 -4.92 -18.15
CA LEU A 163 -1.24 -4.81 -16.84
C LEU A 163 -1.12 -6.21 -16.23
N SER A 164 0.10 -6.64 -15.92
CA SER A 164 0.37 -7.99 -15.41
C SER A 164 0.69 -7.94 -13.92
N LEU A 165 0.08 -8.83 -13.16
CA LEU A 165 0.38 -9.10 -11.75
C LEU A 165 0.72 -10.59 -11.60
N GLN A 166 1.90 -10.87 -11.07
CA GLN A 166 2.46 -12.22 -11.01
C GLN A 166 2.97 -12.56 -9.62
N PHE A 167 2.73 -13.80 -9.22
CA PHE A 167 3.12 -14.35 -7.92
C PHE A 167 3.80 -15.71 -8.06
N TYR A 168 4.77 -16.00 -7.19
CA TYR A 168 5.42 -17.31 -7.13
C TYR A 168 4.59 -18.41 -6.42
N THR A 169 3.55 -18.02 -5.70
CA THR A 169 2.68 -18.94 -4.95
C THR A 169 1.31 -19.06 -5.57
N SER A 170 0.70 -20.25 -5.49
CA SER A 170 -0.69 -20.43 -5.89
C SER A 170 -1.63 -19.70 -4.93
N LEU A 171 -2.39 -18.73 -5.44
CA LEU A 171 -3.60 -18.28 -4.73
C LEU A 171 -4.76 -19.22 -5.05
N GLU A 172 -5.44 -19.69 -4.01
CA GLU A 172 -6.81 -20.20 -4.07
C GLU A 172 -7.84 -19.05 -3.94
N VAL A 173 -7.49 -17.85 -4.42
CA VAL A 173 -8.46 -16.75 -4.45
C VAL A 173 -9.36 -16.97 -5.67
N GLU A 174 -10.65 -17.17 -5.42
CA GLU A 174 -11.68 -16.98 -6.45
C GLU A 174 -11.47 -15.59 -7.04
N LEU A 175 -11.09 -15.53 -8.31
CA LEU A 175 -10.65 -14.30 -8.95
C LEU A 175 -11.83 -13.37 -9.16
N LYS A 176 -12.03 -12.52 -8.17
CA LYS A 176 -13.00 -11.44 -8.25
C LYS A 176 -12.37 -10.19 -8.87
N ASN A 177 -13.14 -9.11 -8.96
CA ASN A 177 -12.67 -7.88 -9.57
C ASN A 177 -11.59 -7.25 -8.70
N LEU A 178 -10.48 -6.81 -9.31
CA LEU A 178 -9.43 -6.08 -8.60
C LEU A 178 -9.66 -4.59 -8.72
N GLU A 179 -9.74 -3.91 -7.57
CA GLU A 179 -9.58 -2.46 -7.47
C GLU A 179 -8.17 -2.14 -6.97
N VAL A 180 -7.51 -1.21 -7.64
CA VAL A 180 -6.20 -0.67 -7.23
C VAL A 180 -6.35 0.79 -6.88
N ILE A 181 -5.85 1.18 -5.71
CA ILE A 181 -5.87 2.55 -5.21
C ILE A 181 -4.43 3.07 -5.18
N VAL A 182 -4.20 4.22 -5.80
CA VAL A 182 -2.89 4.89 -5.87
C VAL A 182 -3.09 6.39 -5.72
N ASN A 183 -2.44 7.02 -4.74
CA ASN A 183 -2.60 8.45 -4.42
C ASN A 183 -4.07 8.89 -4.36
N GLY A 184 -4.91 8.09 -3.70
CA GLY A 184 -6.35 8.34 -3.59
C GLY A 184 -7.11 8.37 -4.92
N SER A 185 -6.56 7.82 -6.00
CA SER A 185 -7.30 7.50 -7.23
C SER A 185 -7.55 6.00 -7.30
N ILE A 186 -8.74 5.62 -7.77
CA ILE A 186 -9.18 4.22 -7.85
C ILE A 186 -9.19 3.79 -9.31
N TYR A 187 -8.63 2.63 -9.58
CA TYR A 187 -8.57 2.00 -10.88
C TYR A 187 -9.25 0.64 -10.79
N ASN A 188 -10.39 0.48 -11.46
CA ASN A 188 -11.10 -0.79 -11.49
C ASN A 188 -10.56 -1.68 -12.62
N LEU A 189 -9.66 -2.59 -12.26
CA LEU A 189 -8.99 -3.46 -13.21
C LEU A 189 -9.90 -4.59 -13.71
N GLY A 190 -11.02 -4.83 -13.02
CA GLY A 190 -11.95 -5.90 -13.33
C GLY A 190 -11.39 -7.28 -13.01
N SER A 191 -11.95 -8.30 -13.67
CA SER A 191 -11.52 -9.68 -13.53
C SER A 191 -10.27 -9.94 -14.38
N PRO A 192 -9.24 -10.63 -13.85
CA PRO A 192 -8.08 -10.95 -14.64
C PRO A 192 -8.35 -12.08 -15.63
N GLU A 193 -7.67 -12.05 -16.78
CA GLU A 193 -7.42 -13.29 -17.52
C GLU A 193 -6.26 -14.03 -16.86
N ARG A 194 -6.47 -15.30 -16.54
CA ARG A 194 -5.50 -16.15 -15.86
C ARG A 194 -4.82 -17.08 -16.86
N ASP A 195 -3.50 -17.04 -16.92
CA ASP A 195 -2.71 -18.04 -17.63
C ASP A 195 -2.29 -19.17 -16.68
N PRO A 196 -2.65 -20.43 -16.92
CA PRO A 196 -2.27 -21.53 -16.04
C PRO A 196 -0.82 -22.01 -16.26
N ALA A 197 0.02 -21.73 -15.26
CA ALA A 197 1.30 -22.39 -14.91
C ALA A 197 2.53 -22.10 -15.81
N PRO A 198 3.76 -22.05 -15.23
CA PRO A 198 4.14 -22.34 -13.84
C PRO A 198 4.05 -21.15 -12.87
N LEU A 199 3.88 -19.93 -13.37
CA LEU A 199 3.59 -18.73 -12.56
C LEU A 199 2.09 -18.45 -12.58
N VAL A 200 1.55 -17.94 -11.47
CA VAL A 200 0.19 -17.41 -11.50
C VAL A 200 0.25 -16.01 -12.07
N ILE A 201 -0.15 -15.88 -13.33
CA ILE A 201 -0.17 -14.61 -14.06
C ILE A 201 -1.61 -14.13 -14.15
N PHE A 202 -1.83 -12.90 -13.68
CA PHE A 202 -3.08 -12.17 -13.84
C PHE A 202 -2.86 -11.01 -14.80
N ASN A 203 -3.56 -11.03 -15.93
CA ASN A 203 -3.52 -9.94 -16.89
C ASN A 203 -4.83 -9.17 -16.86
N TYR A 204 -4.72 -7.84 -16.78
CA TYR A 204 -5.85 -6.93 -16.74
C TYR A 204 -5.85 -6.04 -17.98
N PHE A 205 -7.00 -5.98 -18.65
CA PHE A 205 -7.18 -5.31 -19.95
C PHE A 205 -8.21 -4.18 -19.92
N SER A 206 -8.74 -3.82 -18.75
CA SER A 206 -9.75 -2.77 -18.64
C SER A 206 -9.21 -1.39 -19.04
N ASP A 207 -10.11 -0.45 -19.36
CA ASP A 207 -9.71 0.94 -19.62
C ASP A 207 -9.00 1.58 -18.41
N ASP A 208 -9.36 1.19 -17.20
CA ASP A 208 -8.69 1.65 -15.98
C ASP A 208 -7.32 0.97 -15.80
N ALA A 209 -7.14 -0.26 -16.27
CA ALA A 209 -5.81 -0.88 -16.36
C ALA A 209 -4.89 -0.11 -17.32
N ARG A 210 -5.43 0.37 -18.45
CA ARG A 210 -4.71 1.26 -19.36
C ARG A 210 -4.34 2.59 -18.70
N LYS A 211 -5.28 3.25 -18.02
CA LYS A 211 -5.01 4.50 -17.28
C LYS A 211 -3.97 4.30 -16.17
N LEU A 212 -4.04 3.19 -15.44
CA LEU A 212 -3.06 2.86 -14.42
C LEU A 212 -1.68 2.62 -15.06
N GLY A 213 -1.63 1.96 -16.23
CA GLY A 213 -0.41 1.84 -17.03
C GLY A 213 0.17 3.20 -17.44
N ASP A 214 -0.66 4.15 -17.84
CA ASP A 214 -0.24 5.53 -18.14
C ASP A 214 0.31 6.24 -16.89
N LEU A 215 -0.29 6.02 -15.72
CA LEU A 215 0.23 6.50 -14.44
C LEU A 215 1.63 5.94 -14.16
N LEU A 216 1.86 4.64 -14.40
CA LEU A 216 3.17 4.01 -14.24
C LEU A 216 4.20 4.68 -15.18
N LYS A 217 3.87 4.86 -16.46
CA LYS A 217 4.76 5.52 -17.43
C LYS A 217 5.14 6.94 -17.02
N GLN A 218 4.20 7.71 -16.47
CA GLN A 218 4.43 9.10 -16.05
C GLN A 218 5.27 9.23 -14.78
N ASN A 219 5.38 8.16 -13.98
CA ASN A 219 5.99 8.21 -12.64
C ASN A 219 7.25 7.34 -12.52
N VAL A 220 7.92 7.04 -13.64
CA VAL A 220 9.22 6.33 -13.61
C VAL A 220 10.21 7.08 -12.73
N GLY A 221 10.83 6.35 -11.79
CA GLY A 221 11.76 6.88 -10.81
C GLY A 221 11.12 7.38 -9.50
N ASN A 222 9.80 7.65 -9.50
CA ASN A 222 9.06 8.04 -8.31
C ASN A 222 8.54 6.81 -7.56
N THR A 223 8.32 6.98 -6.26
CA THR A 223 7.67 5.98 -5.40
C THR A 223 6.22 6.35 -5.19
N LEU A 224 5.31 5.43 -5.51
CA LEU A 224 3.87 5.57 -5.23
C LEU A 224 3.41 4.46 -4.27
N HIS A 225 2.39 4.75 -3.48
CA HIS A 225 1.77 3.77 -2.58
C HIS A 225 0.57 3.12 -3.28
N PHE A 226 0.56 1.79 -3.31
CA PHE A 226 -0.47 0.98 -3.94
C PHE A 226 -1.23 0.16 -2.91
N CYS A 227 -2.55 0.15 -3.05
CA CYS A 227 -3.45 -0.69 -2.25
C CYS A 227 -4.37 -1.49 -3.17
N PHE A 228 -4.39 -2.81 -3.00
CA PHE A 228 -5.09 -3.76 -3.84
C PHE A 228 -6.23 -4.38 -3.03
N ASN A 229 -7.40 -4.45 -3.65
CA ASN A 229 -8.59 -5.02 -3.04
C ASN A 229 -9.35 -5.88 -4.06
N TRP A 230 -9.52 -7.16 -3.77
CA TRP A 230 -10.31 -8.08 -4.61
C TRP A 230 -11.74 -8.16 -4.06
N LYS A 231 -12.74 -7.87 -4.91
CA LYS A 231 -14.16 -7.76 -4.53
C LYS A 231 -15.09 -8.64 -5.36
#